data_AF-A0A8J2S7V4-F1
#
_entry.id   AF-A0A8J2S7V4-F1
#
_cell.length_a   1.000
_cell.length_b   1.000
_cell.length_c   1.000
_cell.angle_alpha   90.00
_cell.angle_beta   90.00
_cell.angle_gamma   90.00
#
_symmetry.space_group_name_H-M   'P 1'
#
loop_
_entity.id
_entity.type
_entity.pdbx_description
1 polymer ?
#
loop_
_entity_poly.entity_id
_entity_poly.type
_entity_poly.pdbx_seq_one_letter_code
_entity_poly.pdbx_strand_id
1 'polypeptide(L)'
;MGCRTTKLLGVVAPMILAQPGGNGGMGGGGGNPHFECPDAGGFAGDSDYIGAGLKPIPVRGNVGCVDAGPLATRPTVENRRGGTRPATNIYGPMEAGFTSENHECLGNVVVPAGMDTRLAEAMLHAIDGCEDREILDFCGGHATPYHYHEKMSCLYEDDATTGHSTRIGTALDGHGLYGKHVDGGVEPDDLDACGGRVGVTPDSGGEPVYYYTLTDAPPFTMGCFGDASTYPVTVDQCRSLYDACQDEPVVIETVHGSGPFTLECPCWDSRGSNVEGHGTPCFLASEGNCTGALSTSAAMRGGAGRVVGRAMVGCLAAAAVLFV
;
A
#
# COMPACT_ATOMS: atom_id res chain seq x y z
N MET A 1 -13.54 -39.08 -16.63
CA MET A 1 -13.30 -38.43 -15.32
C MET A 1 -11.93 -37.79 -15.32
N GLY A 2 -11.86 -36.45 -15.37
CA GLY A 2 -10.60 -35.71 -15.29
C GLY A 2 -10.22 -35.49 -13.83
N CYS A 3 -9.03 -35.93 -13.44
CA CYS A 3 -8.47 -35.68 -12.11
C CYS A 3 -8.05 -34.20 -12.04
N ARG A 4 -8.84 -33.36 -11.37
CA ARG A 4 -8.39 -32.02 -10.98
C ARG A 4 -7.34 -32.21 -9.89
N THR A 5 -6.08 -31.92 -10.21
CA THR A 5 -5.02 -31.69 -9.23
C THR A 5 -5.39 -30.43 -8.45
N THR A 6 -5.97 -30.60 -7.26
CA THR A 6 -6.02 -29.55 -6.25
C THR A 6 -4.58 -29.30 -5.83
N LYS A 7 -3.98 -28.19 -6.27
CA LYS A 7 -2.82 -27.64 -5.57
C LYS A 7 -3.34 -27.28 -4.19
N LEU A 8 -3.03 -28.12 -3.20
CA LEU A 8 -3.10 -27.69 -1.81
C LEU A 8 -2.03 -26.60 -1.71
N LEU A 9 -2.43 -25.31 -1.74
CA LEU A 9 -1.59 -24.25 -1.23
C LEU A 9 -1.41 -24.60 0.24
N GLY A 10 -0.29 -25.24 0.56
CA GLY A 10 0.14 -25.38 1.94
C GLY A 10 0.43 -23.97 2.40
N VAL A 11 -0.54 -23.35 3.08
CA VAL A 11 -0.31 -22.16 3.89
C VAL A 11 0.68 -22.58 4.97
N VAL A 12 1.96 -22.50 4.60
CA VAL A 12 3.08 -22.40 5.52
C VAL A 12 3.57 -20.97 5.45
N ALA A 13 2.63 -20.01 5.41
CA ALA A 13 2.87 -18.81 6.16
C ALA A 13 3.14 -19.32 7.59
N PRO A 14 4.31 -19.03 8.20
CA PRO A 14 4.36 -19.08 9.64
C PRO A 14 3.11 -18.33 10.10
N MET A 15 2.36 -18.89 11.05
CA MET A 15 1.50 -18.04 11.87
C MET A 15 2.45 -16.99 12.46
N ILE A 16 2.66 -15.89 11.75
CA ILE A 16 3.25 -14.70 12.32
C ILE A 16 2.20 -14.35 13.35
N LEU A 17 2.55 -14.57 14.61
CA LEU A 17 1.89 -14.01 15.77
C LEU A 17 2.10 -12.48 15.72
N ALA A 18 1.69 -11.84 14.62
CA ALA A 18 1.51 -10.42 14.56
C ALA A 18 0.28 -10.18 15.42
N GLN A 19 0.45 -9.44 16.50
CA GLN A 19 -0.68 -9.03 17.31
C GLN A 19 -1.66 -8.33 16.38
N PRO A 20 -2.96 -8.70 16.38
CA PRO A 20 -3.94 -7.92 15.66
C PRO A 20 -3.81 -6.48 16.17
N GLY A 21 -3.47 -5.56 15.27
CA GLY A 21 -3.69 -4.15 15.53
C GLY A 21 -5.15 -4.02 15.91
N GLY A 22 -5.41 -3.63 17.16
CA GLY A 22 -6.76 -3.65 17.73
C GLY A 22 -7.76 -2.94 16.83
N ASN A 23 -8.94 -3.55 16.68
CA ASN A 23 -10.13 -2.97 16.04
C ASN A 23 -9.85 -2.39 14.64
N GLY A 24 -9.62 -3.27 13.66
CA GLY A 24 -9.59 -2.90 12.25
C GLY A 24 -10.83 -2.08 11.90
N GLY A 25 -10.63 -0.79 11.65
CA GLY A 25 -11.69 0.19 11.43
C GLY A 25 -11.43 1.55 12.06
N MET A 26 -10.50 1.66 13.00
CA MET A 26 -9.98 2.95 13.45
C MET A 26 -8.45 2.85 13.54
N GLY A 27 -7.73 3.65 12.75
CA GLY A 27 -6.29 3.86 12.90
C GLY A 27 -5.98 4.55 14.24
N GLY A 28 -6.25 3.88 15.37
CA GLY A 28 -6.20 4.42 16.72
C GLY A 28 -5.20 3.72 17.63
N GLY A 29 -4.12 3.17 17.06
CA GLY A 29 -2.91 2.89 17.83
C GLY A 29 -2.17 4.19 18.09
N GLY A 30 -1.49 4.33 19.24
CA GLY A 30 -0.88 5.58 19.73
C GLY A 30 0.19 6.28 18.86
N GLY A 31 0.35 5.89 17.59
CA GLY A 31 1.15 6.56 16.56
C GLY A 31 0.39 6.89 15.26
N ASN A 32 -0.93 6.61 15.20
CA ASN A 32 -1.78 6.88 14.04
C ASN A 32 -2.80 7.97 14.44
N PRO A 33 -2.52 9.25 14.15
CA PRO A 33 -3.49 10.31 14.39
C PRO A 33 -4.61 10.16 13.37
N HIS A 34 -5.83 9.91 13.86
CA HIS A 34 -7.03 10.25 13.12
C HIS A 34 -7.48 11.65 13.56
N PHE A 35 -7.51 12.59 12.62
CA PHE A 35 -8.18 13.87 12.82
C PHE A 35 -9.25 14.06 11.74
N GLU A 36 -10.30 14.80 12.09
CA GLU A 36 -11.36 15.10 11.13
C GLU A 36 -10.94 16.29 10.27
N CYS A 37 -10.68 16.02 8.99
CA CYS A 37 -10.46 17.06 7.99
C CYS A 37 -11.70 17.95 7.82
N PRO A 38 -11.53 19.24 7.49
CA PRO A 38 -12.65 20.16 7.26
C PRO A 38 -13.58 19.70 6.14
N ASP A 39 -14.89 19.65 6.40
CA ASP A 39 -15.92 19.20 5.43
C ASP A 39 -15.98 20.05 4.15
N ALA A 40 -15.56 21.31 4.24
CA ALA A 40 -15.56 22.27 3.13
C ALA A 40 -14.16 22.53 2.54
N GLY A 41 -13.15 21.75 2.95
CA GLY A 41 -11.75 21.97 2.57
C GLY A 41 -11.12 23.18 3.27
N GLY A 42 -10.02 23.70 2.73
CA GLY A 42 -9.28 24.83 3.31
C GLY A 42 -8.35 24.43 4.46
N PHE A 43 -7.96 23.15 4.51
CA PHE A 43 -6.91 22.68 5.40
C PHE A 43 -5.56 23.27 4.95
N ALA A 44 -4.83 23.91 5.86
CA ALA A 44 -3.57 24.58 5.56
C ALA A 44 -2.33 23.74 5.86
N GLY A 45 -2.51 22.50 6.32
CA GLY A 45 -1.47 21.73 7.00
C GLY A 45 -1.56 21.84 8.52
N ASP A 46 -0.70 21.10 9.19
CA ASP A 46 -0.53 21.04 10.64
C ASP A 46 0.80 21.71 11.01
N SER A 47 0.75 22.59 12.01
CA SER A 47 1.91 23.40 12.42
C SER A 47 3.10 22.57 12.91
N ASP A 48 2.90 21.32 13.31
CA ASP A 48 3.97 20.42 13.74
C ASP A 48 4.80 19.89 12.55
N TYR A 49 4.26 19.98 11.33
CA TYR A 49 4.89 19.48 10.10
C TYR A 49 5.28 20.60 9.14
N ILE A 50 4.54 21.71 9.10
CA ILE A 50 4.84 22.85 8.22
C ILE A 50 6.26 23.39 8.48
N GLY A 51 7.11 23.36 7.46
CA GLY A 51 8.49 23.85 7.54
C GLY A 51 9.41 23.04 8.45
N ALA A 52 9.01 21.82 8.84
CA ALA A 52 9.79 20.95 9.70
C ALA A 52 10.88 20.16 8.94
N GLY A 53 10.94 20.30 7.62
CA GLY A 53 11.83 19.55 6.74
C GLY A 53 11.45 18.07 6.66
N LEU A 54 12.45 17.22 6.48
CA LEU A 54 12.27 15.78 6.34
C LEU A 54 11.66 15.17 7.62
N LYS A 55 10.46 14.58 7.51
CA LYS A 55 9.70 13.99 8.63
C LYS A 55 8.99 12.70 8.23
N PRO A 56 8.78 11.76 9.16
CA PRO A 56 7.94 10.61 8.87
C PRO A 56 6.47 11.03 8.76
N ILE A 57 5.76 10.44 7.80
CA ILE A 57 4.29 10.43 7.77
C ILE A 57 3.71 9.44 8.78
N PRO A 58 2.47 9.65 9.26
CA PRO A 58 1.69 8.60 9.91
C PRO A 58 1.24 7.54 8.90
N VAL A 59 2.01 6.47 8.75
CA VAL A 59 1.87 5.49 7.67
C VAL A 59 0.50 4.80 7.56
N ARG A 60 -0.26 4.71 8.67
CA ARG A 60 -1.64 4.18 8.74
C ARG A 60 -2.68 5.24 9.16
N GLY A 61 -2.27 6.49 9.29
CA GLY A 61 -3.10 7.60 9.78
C GLY A 61 -3.28 8.68 8.73
N ASN A 62 -3.86 9.81 9.13
CA ASN A 62 -4.01 10.95 8.23
C ASN A 62 -2.64 11.50 7.80
N VAL A 63 -2.49 11.75 6.51
CA VAL A 63 -1.34 12.47 5.92
C VAL A 63 -1.75 13.77 5.25
N GLY A 64 -3.05 14.01 5.09
CA GLY A 64 -3.57 15.25 4.53
C GLY A 64 -5.10 15.28 4.46
N CYS A 65 -5.59 16.37 3.88
CA CYS A 65 -7.01 16.60 3.64
C CYS A 65 -7.27 16.95 2.17
N VAL A 66 -8.39 16.46 1.65
CA VAL A 66 -8.88 16.81 0.31
C VAL A 66 -9.34 18.28 0.27
N ASP A 67 -9.01 18.99 -0.80
CA ASP A 67 -9.31 20.41 -0.96
C ASP A 67 -10.73 20.68 -1.48
N ALA A 68 -11.21 21.91 -1.29
CA ALA A 68 -12.59 22.32 -1.57
C ALA A 68 -13.06 22.02 -3.00
N GLY A 69 -12.19 22.17 -4.00
CA GLY A 69 -12.50 21.88 -5.41
C GLY A 69 -12.86 20.41 -5.63
N PRO A 70 -11.93 19.48 -5.38
CA PRO A 70 -12.19 18.04 -5.43
C PRO A 70 -13.36 17.56 -4.55
N LEU A 71 -13.56 18.17 -3.38
CA LEU A 71 -14.70 17.87 -2.51
C LEU A 71 -16.06 18.18 -3.17
N ALA A 72 -16.13 19.12 -4.12
CA ALA A 72 -17.37 19.50 -4.79
C ALA A 72 -17.75 18.55 -5.94
N THR A 73 -16.79 17.85 -6.53
CA THR A 73 -16.99 16.97 -7.70
C THR A 73 -16.98 15.48 -7.36
N ARG A 74 -16.58 15.12 -6.13
CA ARG A 74 -16.47 13.71 -5.72
C ARG A 74 -17.84 12.98 -5.72
N PRO A 75 -17.86 11.68 -6.03
CA PRO A 75 -19.02 10.83 -5.80
C PRO A 75 -19.42 10.82 -4.32
N THR A 76 -20.72 10.77 -4.04
CA THR A 76 -21.22 10.60 -2.67
C THR A 76 -21.14 9.12 -2.28
N VAL A 77 -20.32 8.80 -1.28
CA VAL A 77 -20.24 7.44 -0.72
C VAL A 77 -21.23 7.36 0.45
N GLU A 78 -22.21 6.46 0.36
CA GLU A 78 -23.08 6.16 1.50
C GLU A 78 -22.32 5.24 2.47
N ASN A 79 -22.27 5.61 3.75
CA ASN A 79 -21.67 4.73 4.74
C ASN A 79 -22.57 3.50 5.01
N ARG A 80 -21.98 2.37 5.46
CA ARG A 80 -22.73 1.13 5.78
C ARG A 80 -23.79 1.28 6.89
N ARG A 81 -23.79 2.37 7.64
CA ARG A 81 -24.73 2.69 8.74
C ARG A 81 -25.78 3.74 8.37
N GLY A 82 -25.85 4.16 7.10
CA GLY A 82 -26.69 5.25 6.62
C GLY A 82 -26.05 6.63 6.79
N GLY A 83 -26.13 7.45 5.74
CA GLY A 83 -25.64 8.83 5.69
C GLY A 83 -24.40 9.03 4.81
N THR A 84 -24.33 10.18 4.15
CA THR A 84 -23.16 10.62 3.38
C THR A 84 -22.18 11.30 4.35
N ARG A 85 -20.97 10.75 4.51
CA ARG A 85 -19.86 11.54 5.09
C ARG A 85 -19.00 12.05 3.92
N PRO A 86 -18.57 13.33 3.96
CA PRO A 86 -17.64 13.81 2.97
C PRO A 86 -16.32 13.05 3.15
N ALA A 87 -15.87 12.40 2.09
CA ALA A 87 -14.57 11.76 2.03
C ALA A 87 -13.51 12.87 1.99
N THR A 88 -13.02 13.28 3.17
CA THR A 88 -12.13 14.44 3.33
C THR A 88 -10.72 14.04 3.73
N ASN A 89 -10.55 12.82 4.25
CA ASN A 89 -9.28 12.36 4.79
C ASN A 89 -8.44 11.65 3.72
N ILE A 90 -7.16 11.99 3.68
CA ILE A 90 -6.14 11.26 2.93
C ILE A 90 -5.24 10.57 3.96
N TYR A 91 -5.07 9.26 3.83
CA TYR A 91 -4.29 8.43 4.73
C TYR A 91 -2.97 8.01 4.09
N GLY A 92 -2.01 7.66 4.94
CA GLY A 92 -0.77 7.02 4.51
C GLY A 92 -1.05 5.66 3.86
N PRO A 93 -0.10 5.11 3.12
CA PRO A 93 -0.35 4.00 2.20
C PRO A 93 -0.63 2.65 2.87
N MET A 94 -0.50 2.53 4.19
CA MET A 94 -0.54 1.25 4.88
C MET A 94 -1.84 0.99 5.61
N GLU A 95 -2.18 -0.30 5.67
CA GLU A 95 -3.36 -0.80 6.33
C GLU A 95 -3.10 -1.23 7.78
N ALA A 96 -4.15 -1.19 8.58
CA ALA A 96 -4.14 -1.67 9.97
C ALA A 96 -4.26 -3.20 10.10
N GLY A 97 -4.26 -3.91 8.98
CA GLY A 97 -4.46 -5.35 8.89
C GLY A 97 -5.93 -5.74 8.81
N PHE A 98 -6.18 -6.98 8.42
CA PHE A 98 -7.53 -7.51 8.21
C PHE A 98 -7.71 -8.85 8.91
N THR A 99 -8.88 -9.01 9.52
CA THR A 99 -9.35 -10.25 10.14
C THR A 99 -10.75 -10.59 9.63
N SER A 100 -11.33 -11.69 10.12
CA SER A 100 -12.72 -12.05 9.84
C SER A 100 -13.75 -11.01 10.28
N GLU A 101 -13.38 -10.06 11.16
CA GLU A 101 -14.22 -8.91 11.48
C GLU A 101 -14.41 -7.96 10.30
N ASN A 102 -13.39 -7.83 9.44
CA ASN A 102 -13.40 -6.97 8.26
C ASN A 102 -13.84 -7.76 7.02
N HIS A 103 -13.29 -8.96 6.84
CA HIS A 103 -13.55 -9.85 5.70
C HIS A 103 -13.85 -11.27 6.20
N GLU A 104 -15.12 -11.64 6.32
CA GLU A 104 -15.58 -12.93 6.87
C GLU A 104 -14.85 -14.16 6.26
N CYS A 105 -14.52 -14.10 4.97
CA CYS A 105 -13.82 -15.15 4.25
C CYS A 105 -12.44 -15.51 4.85
N LEU A 106 -11.83 -14.61 5.62
CA LEU A 106 -10.56 -14.85 6.29
C LEU A 106 -10.66 -15.96 7.36
N GLY A 107 -11.83 -16.16 7.97
CA GLY A 107 -11.99 -17.12 9.07
C GLY A 107 -10.99 -16.84 10.21
N ASN A 108 -9.96 -17.69 10.33
CA ASN A 108 -8.88 -17.57 11.33
C ASN A 108 -7.57 -16.98 10.76
N VAL A 109 -7.52 -16.68 9.46
CA VAL A 109 -6.37 -16.07 8.82
C VAL A 109 -6.34 -14.58 9.14
N VAL A 110 -5.14 -14.04 9.35
CA VAL A 110 -4.90 -12.62 9.60
C VAL A 110 -4.01 -12.09 8.50
N VAL A 111 -4.44 -11.01 7.84
CA VAL A 111 -3.57 -10.18 7.00
C VAL A 111 -2.93 -9.16 7.94
N PRO A 112 -1.58 -9.16 8.12
CA PRO A 112 -0.94 -8.29 9.09
C PRO A 112 -1.12 -6.79 8.78
N ALA A 113 -0.96 -5.97 9.81
CA ALA A 113 -0.84 -4.52 9.67
C ALA A 113 0.50 -4.13 9.02
N GLY A 114 0.57 -2.91 8.49
CA GLY A 114 1.81 -2.35 7.97
C GLY A 114 2.15 -2.77 6.54
N MET A 115 1.20 -3.36 5.82
CA MET A 115 1.29 -3.58 4.38
C MET A 115 0.54 -2.49 3.64
N ASP A 116 1.03 -2.15 2.45
CA ASP A 116 0.32 -1.23 1.58
C ASP A 116 -1.01 -1.82 1.08
N THR A 117 -1.96 -0.95 0.71
CA THR A 117 -3.31 -1.32 0.30
C THR A 117 -3.34 -2.35 -0.83
N ARG A 118 -2.49 -2.16 -1.84
CA ARG A 118 -2.43 -3.05 -3.00
C ARG A 118 -1.89 -4.42 -2.63
N LEU A 119 -0.87 -4.50 -1.77
CA LEU A 119 -0.32 -5.77 -1.30
C LEU A 119 -1.32 -6.50 -0.39
N ALA A 120 -1.99 -5.78 0.51
CA ALA A 120 -3.00 -6.37 1.38
C ALA A 120 -4.16 -6.98 0.58
N GLU A 121 -4.58 -6.31 -0.51
CA GLU A 121 -5.61 -6.83 -1.41
C GLU A 121 -5.12 -8.09 -2.16
N ALA A 122 -3.89 -8.06 -2.68
CA ALA A 122 -3.29 -9.23 -3.33
C ALA A 122 -3.15 -10.43 -2.38
N MET A 123 -2.96 -10.19 -1.07
CA MET A 123 -2.99 -11.23 -0.06
C MET A 123 -4.39 -11.79 0.18
N LEU A 124 -5.44 -10.94 0.19
CA LEU A 124 -6.82 -11.44 0.24
C LEU A 124 -7.11 -12.34 -0.96
N HIS A 125 -6.68 -11.96 -2.16
CA HIS A 125 -6.90 -12.77 -3.36
C HIS A 125 -6.20 -14.12 -3.34
N ALA A 126 -5.16 -14.28 -2.51
CA ALA A 126 -4.45 -15.54 -2.34
C ALA A 126 -5.10 -16.49 -1.32
N ILE A 127 -6.17 -16.05 -0.64
CA ILE A 127 -6.87 -16.83 0.39
C ILE A 127 -8.15 -17.41 -0.20
N ASP A 128 -8.32 -18.73 -0.08
CA ASP A 128 -9.51 -19.45 -0.54
C ASP A 128 -10.80 -18.81 0.01
N GLY A 129 -11.70 -18.40 -0.88
CA GLY A 129 -12.96 -17.72 -0.55
C GLY A 129 -12.87 -16.19 -0.42
N CYS A 130 -11.68 -15.60 -0.57
CA CYS A 130 -11.43 -14.15 -0.56
C CYS A 130 -11.00 -13.60 -1.94
N GLU A 131 -11.12 -14.37 -3.02
CA GLU A 131 -10.59 -14.05 -4.35
C GLU A 131 -11.24 -12.79 -4.96
N ASP A 132 -12.50 -12.53 -4.65
CA ASP A 132 -13.27 -11.39 -5.20
C ASP A 132 -13.33 -10.18 -4.24
N ARG A 133 -12.42 -10.10 -3.27
CA ARG A 133 -12.42 -9.01 -2.27
C ARG A 133 -11.62 -7.81 -2.75
N GLU A 134 -12.29 -6.67 -2.83
CA GLU A 134 -11.66 -5.37 -3.02
C GLU A 134 -11.56 -4.67 -1.65
N ILE A 135 -10.39 -4.12 -1.32
CA ILE A 135 -10.18 -3.31 -0.12
C ILE A 135 -10.65 -1.89 -0.40
N LEU A 136 -10.24 -1.34 -1.54
CA LEU A 136 -10.53 0.04 -1.94
C LEU A 136 -11.64 0.07 -2.99
N ASP A 137 -12.45 1.14 -2.94
CA ASP A 137 -13.37 1.41 -4.02
C ASP A 137 -12.66 1.96 -5.27
N PHE A 138 -13.43 2.20 -6.34
CA PHE A 138 -12.90 2.71 -7.59
C PHE A 138 -12.24 4.11 -7.47
N CYS A 139 -12.59 4.88 -6.44
CA CYS A 139 -11.96 6.16 -6.13
C CYS A 139 -10.68 6.00 -5.30
N GLY A 140 -10.34 4.79 -4.85
CA GLY A 140 -9.12 4.49 -4.09
C GLY A 140 -9.22 4.79 -2.60
N GLY A 141 -10.44 4.79 -2.05
CA GLY A 141 -10.68 4.95 -0.61
C GLY A 141 -11.61 3.88 -0.05
N HIS A 142 -11.67 3.81 1.29
CA HIS A 142 -12.53 2.86 2.00
C HIS A 142 -12.79 3.24 3.46
N ALA A 143 -13.41 2.29 4.18
CA ALA A 143 -13.69 2.29 5.61
C ALA A 143 -14.65 3.40 6.12
N THR A 144 -14.80 3.47 7.43
CA THR A 144 -15.64 4.47 8.12
C THR A 144 -14.90 4.98 9.37
N PRO A 145 -14.54 6.27 9.45
CA PRO A 145 -14.77 7.31 8.44
C PRO A 145 -14.04 7.00 7.14
N TYR A 146 -14.66 7.39 6.03
CA TYR A 146 -14.09 7.16 4.70
C TYR A 146 -12.78 7.93 4.55
N HIS A 147 -11.77 7.29 4.01
CA HIS A 147 -10.47 7.90 3.71
C HIS A 147 -9.82 7.28 2.46
N TYR A 148 -9.05 8.09 1.75
CA TYR A 148 -8.32 7.70 0.54
C TYR A 148 -6.90 7.23 0.88
N HIS A 149 -6.40 6.23 0.16
CA HIS A 149 -5.03 5.70 0.29
C HIS A 149 -4.21 5.87 -0.99
N GLU A 150 -4.83 5.59 -2.13
CA GLU A 150 -4.20 5.56 -3.46
C GLU A 150 -5.20 6.00 -4.54
N LYS A 151 -4.78 6.03 -5.81
CA LYS A 151 -5.57 6.31 -7.03
C LYS A 151 -6.26 7.67 -7.09
N MET A 152 -7.15 7.99 -6.14
CA MET A 152 -7.99 9.19 -6.03
C MET A 152 -8.55 9.67 -7.37
N SER A 153 -8.89 8.72 -8.24
CA SER A 153 -9.29 8.93 -9.64
C SER A 153 -10.52 9.82 -9.78
N CYS A 154 -11.29 9.98 -8.70
CA CYS A 154 -12.49 10.79 -8.62
C CYS A 154 -12.23 12.25 -8.17
N LEU A 155 -10.98 12.58 -7.82
CA LEU A 155 -10.62 13.84 -7.16
C LEU A 155 -9.76 14.76 -8.02
N TYR A 156 -9.35 14.34 -9.21
CA TYR A 156 -8.58 15.18 -10.11
C TYR A 156 -8.94 14.92 -11.57
N GLU A 157 -8.60 15.90 -12.38
CA GLU A 157 -8.57 15.83 -13.83
C GLU A 157 -7.23 16.43 -14.28
N ASP A 158 -6.89 16.30 -15.56
CA ASP A 158 -5.72 16.99 -16.10
C ASP A 158 -6.08 18.40 -16.56
N ASP A 159 -5.20 19.36 -16.28
CA ASP A 159 -5.33 20.72 -16.81
C ASP A 159 -5.36 20.67 -18.34
N ALA A 160 -6.39 21.26 -18.92
CA ALA A 160 -6.62 21.17 -20.36
C ALA A 160 -5.53 21.86 -21.20
N THR A 161 -4.72 22.73 -20.60
CA THR A 161 -3.66 23.49 -21.28
C THR A 161 -2.31 22.82 -21.10
N THR A 162 -1.93 22.49 -19.86
CA THR A 162 -0.60 21.95 -19.57
C THR A 162 -0.56 20.43 -19.52
N GLY A 163 -1.70 19.76 -19.30
CA GLY A 163 -1.76 18.32 -19.03
C GLY A 163 -1.36 17.94 -17.60
N HIS A 164 -0.97 18.90 -16.76
CA HIS A 164 -0.67 18.64 -15.35
C HIS A 164 -1.96 18.34 -14.59
N SER A 165 -1.98 17.29 -13.77
CA SER A 165 -3.14 16.95 -12.97
C SER A 165 -3.47 18.06 -11.95
N THR A 166 -4.76 18.29 -11.70
CA THR A 166 -5.21 19.26 -10.70
C THR A 166 -4.84 18.84 -9.28
N ARG A 167 -4.77 19.81 -8.37
CA ARG A 167 -4.58 19.57 -6.94
C ARG A 167 -5.75 18.78 -6.37
N ILE A 168 -5.43 17.74 -5.60
CA ILE A 168 -6.37 16.89 -4.86
C ILE A 168 -6.54 17.39 -3.43
N GLY A 169 -5.44 17.75 -2.77
CA GLY A 169 -5.46 18.11 -1.37
C GLY A 169 -4.17 18.74 -0.87
N THR A 170 -4.16 18.97 0.44
CA THR A 170 -3.05 19.54 1.18
C THR A 170 -2.58 18.55 2.23
N ALA A 171 -1.29 18.19 2.19
CA ALA A 171 -0.65 17.31 3.16
C ALA A 171 -0.44 18.02 4.51
N LEU A 172 -0.12 17.26 5.57
CA LEU A 172 0.13 17.81 6.90
C LEU A 172 1.27 18.83 6.91
N ASP A 173 2.29 18.66 6.08
CA ASP A 173 3.40 19.61 5.93
C ASP A 173 3.02 20.90 5.15
N GLY A 174 1.76 21.00 4.69
CA GLY A 174 1.25 22.13 3.91
C GLY A 174 1.55 22.06 2.42
N HIS A 175 2.28 21.05 1.94
CA HIS A 175 2.55 20.85 0.52
C HIS A 175 1.32 20.26 -0.19
N GLY A 176 1.22 20.53 -1.50
CA GLY A 176 0.10 20.01 -2.30
C GLY A 176 0.27 18.56 -2.70
N LEU A 177 -0.84 17.84 -2.74
CA LEU A 177 -0.95 16.54 -3.40
C LEU A 177 -1.74 16.72 -4.70
N TYR A 178 -1.18 16.26 -5.81
CA TYR A 178 -1.76 16.36 -7.14
C TYR A 178 -2.02 14.96 -7.72
N GLY A 179 -2.83 14.89 -8.78
CA GLY A 179 -2.93 13.68 -9.58
C GLY A 179 -1.60 13.28 -10.23
N LYS A 180 -1.66 12.23 -11.04
CA LYS A 180 -0.47 11.51 -11.49
C LYS A 180 0.35 12.18 -12.59
N HIS A 181 -0.20 13.17 -13.28
CA HIS A 181 0.48 13.80 -14.42
C HIS A 181 1.10 15.14 -14.05
N VAL A 182 2.30 15.39 -14.58
CA VAL A 182 2.95 16.69 -14.62
C VAL A 182 2.76 17.35 -16.00
N ASP A 183 3.33 18.54 -16.19
CA ASP A 183 3.30 19.26 -17.46
C ASP A 183 3.69 18.35 -18.63
N GLY A 184 2.86 18.37 -19.68
CA GLY A 184 2.95 17.47 -20.83
C GLY A 184 2.02 16.24 -20.74
N GLY A 185 1.27 16.07 -19.65
CA GLY A 185 0.35 14.93 -19.50
C GLY A 185 1.08 13.61 -19.31
N VAL A 186 2.23 13.64 -18.62
CA VAL A 186 3.10 12.48 -18.39
C VAL A 186 3.26 12.24 -16.90
N GLU A 187 3.45 10.98 -16.52
CA GLU A 187 3.83 10.65 -15.15
C GLU A 187 5.27 11.11 -14.88
N PRO A 188 5.57 11.64 -13.68
CA PRO A 188 6.91 12.12 -13.34
C PRO A 188 7.90 10.96 -13.20
N ASP A 189 9.14 11.17 -13.65
CA ASP A 189 10.27 10.25 -13.50
C ASP A 189 11.35 10.76 -12.52
N ASP A 190 11.05 11.88 -11.84
CA ASP A 190 11.94 12.62 -10.95
C ASP A 190 11.43 12.70 -9.50
N LEU A 191 10.51 11.80 -9.12
CA LEU A 191 10.05 11.69 -7.75
C LEU A 191 11.20 11.26 -6.81
N ASP A 192 11.27 11.89 -5.66
CA ASP A 192 12.15 11.47 -4.59
C ASP A 192 11.56 10.30 -3.77
N ALA A 193 12.30 9.82 -2.77
CA ALA A 193 11.86 8.68 -1.95
C ALA A 193 10.63 8.97 -1.08
N CYS A 194 10.24 10.23 -0.89
CA CYS A 194 9.00 10.60 -0.24
C CYS A 194 7.81 10.60 -1.21
N GLY A 195 8.02 10.44 -2.52
CA GLY A 195 6.99 10.61 -3.56
C GLY A 195 6.77 12.08 -3.95
N GLY A 196 7.68 12.98 -3.57
CA GLY A 196 7.61 14.40 -3.88
C GLY A 196 8.56 14.82 -5.00
N ARG A 197 8.30 16.00 -5.56
CA ARG A 197 9.16 16.66 -6.56
C ARG A 197 9.13 18.17 -6.43
N VAL A 198 10.13 18.83 -7.02
CA VAL A 198 10.14 20.29 -7.17
C VAL A 198 9.77 20.67 -8.61
N GLY A 199 8.75 21.50 -8.77
CA GLY A 199 8.29 21.95 -10.08
C GLY A 199 7.17 22.98 -10.01
N VAL A 200 6.75 23.48 -11.17
CA VAL A 200 5.61 24.39 -11.29
C VAL A 200 4.33 23.55 -11.31
N THR A 201 3.35 23.95 -10.50
CA THR A 201 2.01 23.36 -10.47
C THR A 201 0.95 24.35 -10.98
N PRO A 202 -0.26 23.90 -11.37
CA PRO A 202 -1.31 24.78 -11.92
C PRO A 202 -1.65 26.01 -11.08
N ASP A 203 -1.49 25.93 -9.76
CA ASP A 203 -1.85 26.94 -8.77
C ASP A 203 -0.64 27.60 -8.08
N SER A 204 0.59 27.26 -8.50
CA SER A 204 1.83 27.85 -7.96
C SER A 204 2.14 29.27 -8.43
N GLY A 205 1.37 29.80 -9.41
CA GLY A 205 1.63 31.11 -9.99
C GLY A 205 2.90 31.17 -10.86
N GLY A 206 3.39 30.02 -11.33
CA GLY A 206 4.60 29.92 -12.16
C GLY A 206 5.90 29.74 -11.38
N GLU A 207 5.83 29.67 -10.04
CA GLU A 207 6.99 29.45 -9.19
C GLU A 207 7.20 27.95 -8.91
N PRO A 208 8.44 27.44 -8.91
CA PRO A 208 8.71 26.07 -8.53
C PRO A 208 8.48 25.87 -7.03
N VAL A 209 7.67 24.86 -6.69
CA VAL A 209 7.36 24.45 -5.32
C VAL A 209 7.64 22.96 -5.14
N TYR A 210 7.84 22.53 -3.90
CA TYR A 210 7.83 21.11 -3.57
C TYR A 210 6.38 20.63 -3.40
N TYR A 211 6.04 19.49 -4.00
CA TYR A 211 4.70 18.90 -3.96
C TYR A 211 4.74 17.39 -4.22
N TYR A 212 3.66 16.70 -3.88
CA TYR A 212 3.47 15.27 -4.09
C TYR A 212 2.58 15.01 -5.30
N THR A 213 2.80 13.88 -5.95
CA THR A 213 1.94 13.38 -7.04
C THR A 213 1.50 11.96 -6.73
N LEU A 214 0.28 11.61 -7.12
CA LEU A 214 -0.13 10.22 -7.09
C LEU A 214 0.70 9.36 -8.04
N THR A 215 0.87 8.09 -7.67
CA THR A 215 1.54 7.08 -8.49
C THR A 215 0.74 5.77 -8.51
N ASP A 216 0.85 5.02 -9.60
CA ASP A 216 0.24 3.67 -9.70
C ASP A 216 1.07 2.60 -8.93
N ALA A 217 2.30 2.96 -8.55
CA ALA A 217 3.19 2.15 -7.73
C ALA A 217 3.28 2.72 -6.30
N PRO A 218 3.59 1.90 -5.28
CA PRO A 218 3.86 2.39 -3.94
C PRO A 218 4.95 3.48 -3.91
N PRO A 219 4.85 4.50 -3.03
CA PRO A 219 3.89 4.59 -1.91
C PRO A 219 2.52 5.18 -2.30
N PHE A 220 2.17 5.26 -3.59
CA PHE A 220 0.90 5.79 -4.15
C PHE A 220 0.60 7.26 -3.93
N THR A 221 0.95 7.80 -2.77
CA THR A 221 0.80 9.19 -2.37
C THR A 221 2.15 9.73 -1.89
N MET A 222 2.55 9.37 -0.68
CA MET A 222 3.80 9.80 -0.08
C MET A 222 4.33 8.78 0.92
N GLY A 223 5.65 8.69 1.01
CA GLY A 223 6.37 7.84 1.96
C GLY A 223 6.94 8.60 3.16
N CYS A 224 7.08 9.92 3.06
CA CYS A 224 7.52 10.83 4.11
C CYS A 224 7.11 12.25 3.74
N PHE A 225 7.28 13.19 4.67
CA PHE A 225 7.21 14.61 4.37
C PHE A 225 8.59 15.15 4.02
N GLY A 226 8.69 15.98 2.98
CA GLY A 226 9.92 16.62 2.52
C GLY A 226 9.69 18.07 2.12
N ASP A 227 10.75 18.76 1.73
CA ASP A 227 10.68 20.12 1.18
C ASP A 227 11.73 20.36 0.08
N ALA A 228 11.70 21.55 -0.51
CA ALA A 228 12.63 21.95 -1.56
C ALA A 228 14.11 22.00 -1.10
N SER A 229 14.37 22.11 0.21
CA SER A 229 15.73 22.09 0.78
C SER A 229 16.26 20.68 1.01
N THR A 230 15.39 19.69 1.14
CA THR A 230 15.73 18.27 1.27
C THR A 230 15.63 17.49 -0.03
N TYR A 231 15.05 18.08 -1.08
CA TYR A 231 14.87 17.42 -2.38
C TYR A 231 16.19 17.28 -3.17
N PRO A 232 16.47 16.11 -3.79
CA PRO A 232 15.71 14.87 -3.65
C PRO A 232 16.05 14.12 -2.35
N VAL A 233 15.03 13.67 -1.63
CA VAL A 233 15.20 12.71 -0.53
C VAL A 233 15.61 11.35 -1.10
N THR A 234 16.70 10.79 -0.59
CA THR A 234 17.17 9.45 -0.95
C THR A 234 16.38 8.35 -0.22
N VAL A 235 16.38 7.13 -0.76
CA VAL A 235 15.72 5.97 -0.12
C VAL A 235 16.28 5.72 1.28
N ASP A 236 17.60 5.87 1.47
CA ASP A 236 18.25 5.69 2.78
C ASP A 236 17.81 6.76 3.78
N GLN A 237 17.69 8.02 3.33
CA GLN A 237 17.13 9.09 4.16
C GLN A 237 15.68 8.79 4.55
N CYS A 238 14.84 8.37 3.62
CA CYS A 238 13.46 7.96 3.92
C CYS A 238 13.43 6.83 4.94
N ARG A 239 14.15 5.73 4.70
CA ARG A 239 14.19 4.55 5.59
C ARG A 239 14.70 4.89 6.99
N SER A 240 15.61 5.86 7.11
CA SER A 240 16.12 6.30 8.41
C SER A 240 15.09 7.01 9.28
N LEU A 241 13.95 7.42 8.73
CA LEU A 241 12.84 8.01 9.48
C LEU A 241 12.01 6.98 10.23
N TYR A 242 12.14 5.70 9.87
CA TYR A 242 11.28 4.62 10.34
C TYR A 242 12.11 3.50 10.95
N ASP A 243 12.01 3.32 12.27
CA ASP A 243 12.63 2.17 12.95
C ASP A 243 12.16 0.86 12.31
N ALA A 244 10.89 0.78 11.90
CA ALA A 244 10.33 -0.40 11.24
C ALA A 244 10.99 -0.73 9.89
N CYS A 245 11.54 0.25 9.17
CA CYS A 245 12.32 -0.05 7.96
C CYS A 245 13.62 -0.81 8.25
N GLN A 246 14.03 -0.93 9.51
CA GLN A 246 15.19 -1.70 9.96
C GLN A 246 14.80 -3.08 10.50
N ASP A 247 13.51 -3.40 10.58
CA ASP A 247 13.02 -4.69 11.05
C ASP A 247 13.34 -5.81 10.05
N GLU A 248 13.44 -7.04 10.57
CA GLU A 248 13.68 -8.22 9.75
C GLU A 248 12.52 -8.41 8.74
N PRO A 249 12.81 -8.51 7.43
CA PRO A 249 11.78 -8.65 6.42
C PRO A 249 11.00 -9.96 6.56
N VAL A 250 9.70 -9.90 6.28
CA VAL A 250 8.84 -11.08 6.17
C VAL A 250 8.75 -11.54 4.72
N VAL A 251 8.55 -12.83 4.49
CA VAL A 251 8.25 -13.34 3.14
C VAL A 251 6.75 -13.30 2.92
N ILE A 252 6.33 -12.49 1.95
CA ILE A 252 4.95 -12.42 1.50
C ILE A 252 4.77 -13.35 0.31
N GLU A 253 3.65 -14.08 0.26
CA GLU A 253 3.24 -14.91 -0.85
C GLU A 253 1.83 -14.49 -1.27
N THR A 254 1.65 -14.23 -2.56
CA THR A 254 0.37 -13.91 -3.19
C THR A 254 0.16 -14.80 -4.40
N VAL A 255 -0.97 -14.62 -5.08
CA VAL A 255 -1.25 -15.28 -6.37
C VAL A 255 -0.20 -14.98 -7.45
N HIS A 256 0.58 -13.91 -7.30
CA HIS A 256 1.60 -13.46 -8.25
C HIS A 256 2.99 -14.05 -7.99
N GLY A 257 3.23 -14.56 -6.78
CA GLY A 257 4.51 -15.10 -6.35
C GLY A 257 4.89 -14.62 -4.96
N SER A 258 6.17 -14.74 -4.62
CA SER A 258 6.67 -14.38 -3.29
C SER A 258 7.82 -13.39 -3.31
N GLY A 259 8.06 -12.73 -2.19
CA GLY A 259 9.16 -11.79 -2.02
C GLY A 259 9.28 -11.29 -0.59
N PRO A 260 10.44 -10.72 -0.22
CA PRO A 260 10.63 -10.08 1.08
C PRO A 260 9.90 -8.73 1.11
N PHE A 261 9.31 -8.40 2.26
CA PHE A 261 8.64 -7.14 2.52
C PHE A 261 8.92 -6.72 3.97
N THR A 262 9.14 -5.43 4.21
CA THR A 262 9.28 -4.89 5.57
C THR A 262 7.99 -4.18 5.97
N LEU A 263 7.32 -4.69 7.00
CA LEU A 263 6.07 -4.09 7.52
C LEU A 263 6.33 -2.68 8.08
N GLU A 264 5.35 -1.79 7.95
CA GLU A 264 5.41 -0.40 8.44
C GLU A 264 6.54 0.44 7.79
N CYS A 265 7.13 -0.02 6.66
CA CYS A 265 8.15 0.70 5.90
C CYS A 265 7.61 1.28 4.56
N PRO A 266 7.36 2.60 4.46
CA PRO A 266 6.72 3.21 3.28
C PRO A 266 7.72 3.65 2.21
N CYS A 267 9.00 3.33 2.38
CA CYS A 267 10.11 3.83 1.56
C CYS A 267 10.52 2.79 0.50
N TRP A 268 10.19 3.06 -0.75
CA TRP A 268 10.41 2.15 -1.87
C TRP A 268 11.59 2.60 -2.73
N ASP A 269 12.35 1.65 -3.25
CA ASP A 269 13.40 1.91 -4.23
C ASP A 269 12.88 1.81 -5.67
N SER A 270 13.73 2.18 -6.63
CA SER A 270 13.42 2.15 -8.06
C SER A 270 13.17 0.74 -8.62
N ARG A 271 13.41 -0.32 -7.84
CA ARG A 271 13.11 -1.71 -8.21
C ARG A 271 11.74 -2.14 -7.71
N GLY A 272 11.01 -1.27 -7.02
CA GLY A 272 9.74 -1.57 -6.39
C GLY A 272 9.91 -2.45 -5.15
N SER A 273 10.99 -2.26 -4.38
CA SER A 273 11.17 -2.94 -3.09
C SER A 273 11.29 -1.94 -1.94
N ASN A 274 10.59 -2.22 -0.84
CA ASN A 274 10.80 -1.51 0.43
C ASN A 274 11.88 -2.16 1.31
N VAL A 275 12.55 -3.21 0.82
CA VAL A 275 13.61 -3.92 1.54
C VAL A 275 14.99 -3.59 0.94
N GLU A 276 15.94 -3.24 1.79
CA GLU A 276 17.29 -2.84 1.36
C GLU A 276 18.04 -3.98 0.65
N GLY A 277 18.63 -3.69 -0.51
CA GLY A 277 19.49 -4.65 -1.23
C GLY A 277 18.74 -5.76 -1.99
N HIS A 278 17.42 -5.88 -1.86
CA HIS A 278 16.62 -6.91 -2.54
C HIS A 278 16.10 -6.46 -3.90
N GLY A 279 16.12 -7.35 -4.89
CA GLY A 279 15.57 -7.06 -6.22
C GLY A 279 14.04 -6.98 -6.24
N THR A 280 13.45 -6.75 -7.42
CA THR A 280 12.00 -6.63 -7.61
C THR A 280 11.25 -7.85 -7.05
N PRO A 281 10.37 -7.66 -6.05
CA PRO A 281 9.60 -8.74 -5.44
C PRO A 281 8.55 -9.28 -6.42
N CYS A 282 8.18 -10.56 -6.28
CA CYS A 282 7.19 -11.18 -7.16
C CYS A 282 5.74 -11.04 -6.65
N PHE A 283 5.52 -10.61 -5.40
CA PHE A 283 4.20 -10.59 -4.77
C PHE A 283 3.18 -9.64 -5.44
N LEU A 284 3.64 -8.72 -6.29
CA LEU A 284 2.80 -7.78 -7.06
C LEU A 284 3.15 -7.80 -8.57
N ALA A 285 3.97 -8.75 -9.02
CA ALA A 285 4.43 -8.80 -10.40
C ALA A 285 3.35 -9.38 -11.32
N SER A 286 3.15 -8.77 -12.50
CA SER A 286 2.61 -9.51 -13.64
C SER A 286 3.64 -10.56 -14.05
N GLU A 287 3.21 -11.82 -14.23
CA GLU A 287 4.07 -13.00 -14.34
C GLU A 287 5.32 -12.76 -15.22
N GLY A 288 6.53 -12.98 -14.65
CA GLY A 288 7.80 -13.01 -15.39
C GLY A 288 8.71 -11.78 -15.32
N ASN A 289 8.31 -10.69 -14.65
CA ASN A 289 9.12 -9.45 -14.54
C ASN A 289 9.72 -9.20 -13.13
N CYS A 290 9.87 -10.24 -12.31
CA CYS A 290 10.46 -10.13 -10.98
C CYS A 290 11.80 -10.88 -10.90
N THR A 291 12.67 -10.42 -10.01
CA THR A 291 13.97 -11.07 -9.71
C THR A 291 13.91 -11.93 -8.44
N GLY A 292 12.74 -11.99 -7.80
CA GLY A 292 12.54 -12.30 -6.39
C GLY A 292 12.13 -13.73 -6.00
N ALA A 293 12.32 -14.74 -6.85
CA ALA A 293 12.34 -16.10 -6.31
C ALA A 293 13.59 -16.22 -5.42
N LEU A 294 13.41 -16.46 -4.11
CA LEU A 294 14.50 -16.76 -3.17
C LEU A 294 15.53 -17.66 -3.85
N SER A 295 16.69 -17.12 -4.22
CA SER A 295 17.85 -17.96 -4.49
C SER A 295 18.07 -18.71 -3.19
N THR A 296 17.93 -20.04 -3.25
CA THR A 296 18.07 -21.01 -2.15
C THR A 296 19.43 -20.97 -1.44
N SER A 297 20.27 -19.97 -1.75
CA SER A 297 21.62 -19.79 -1.24
C SER A 297 21.69 -18.95 0.04
N ALA A 298 20.72 -18.07 0.31
CA ALA A 298 20.75 -17.22 1.52
C ALA A 298 20.12 -17.89 2.76
N ALA A 299 19.13 -18.76 2.57
CA ALA A 299 18.47 -19.50 3.66
C ALA A 299 19.32 -20.63 4.28
N MET A 300 20.56 -20.85 3.81
CA MET A 300 21.44 -21.95 4.26
C MET A 300 22.53 -21.50 5.25
N ARG A 301 22.45 -20.29 5.81
CA ARG A 301 23.37 -19.82 6.85
C ARG A 301 22.63 -19.36 8.10
N GLY A 302 21.86 -20.26 8.71
CA GLY A 302 21.24 -19.99 10.02
C GLY A 302 20.45 -21.18 10.57
N GLY A 303 21.11 -22.03 11.36
CA GLY A 303 20.53 -22.75 12.51
C GLY A 303 19.24 -23.58 12.36
N ALA A 304 19.42 -24.88 12.12
CA ALA A 304 18.72 -26.02 12.76
C ALA A 304 17.20 -25.96 13.04
N GLY A 305 16.41 -26.70 12.23
CA GLY A 305 15.03 -27.06 12.55
C GLY A 305 14.26 -27.75 11.42
N ARG A 306 14.75 -28.89 10.91
CA ARG A 306 14.13 -29.62 9.79
C ARG A 306 13.12 -30.64 10.31
N VAL A 307 11.81 -30.40 10.11
CA VAL A 307 10.79 -31.47 10.21
C VAL A 307 10.49 -31.96 8.80
N VAL A 308 10.97 -33.16 8.48
CA VAL A 308 10.68 -33.88 7.23
C VAL A 308 9.44 -34.74 7.46
N GLY A 309 8.32 -34.39 6.82
CA GLY A 309 7.12 -35.23 6.76
C GLY A 309 7.02 -35.93 5.41
N ARG A 310 7.53 -37.17 5.33
CA ARG A 310 7.39 -38.06 4.17
C ARG A 310 6.14 -38.94 4.39
N ALA A 311 5.18 -38.93 3.46
CA ALA A 311 4.29 -40.07 3.23
C ALA A 311 3.75 -40.03 1.79
N MET A 312 4.41 -40.78 0.90
CA MET A 312 3.81 -41.22 -0.36
C MET A 312 2.84 -42.37 -0.04
N VAL A 313 1.57 -42.24 -0.40
CA VAL A 313 0.68 -43.40 -0.58
C VAL A 313 0.43 -43.53 -2.07
N GLY A 314 1.09 -44.53 -2.68
CA GLY A 314 0.92 -44.89 -4.08
C GLY A 314 -0.41 -45.60 -4.30
N CYS A 315 -1.13 -45.16 -5.34
CA CYS A 315 -2.31 -45.84 -5.83
C CYS A 315 -1.85 -46.99 -6.75
N LEU A 316 -1.89 -48.23 -6.26
CA LEU A 316 -1.69 -49.43 -7.09
C LEU A 316 -3.00 -49.76 -7.81
N ALA A 317 -2.99 -49.66 -9.14
CA ALA A 317 -4.05 -50.18 -10.00
C ALA A 317 -3.98 -51.72 -10.02
N ALA A 318 -5.03 -52.38 -9.55
CA ALA A 318 -5.21 -53.82 -9.73
C ALA A 318 -5.88 -54.09 -11.09
N ALA A 319 -5.10 -54.61 -12.04
CA ALA A 319 -5.63 -55.23 -13.25
C ALA A 319 -6.05 -56.67 -12.93
N ALA A 320 -7.35 -56.97 -13.09
CA ALA A 320 -7.86 -58.33 -13.08
C ALA A 320 -7.47 -59.03 -14.39
N VAL A 321 -6.70 -60.11 -14.30
CA VAL A 321 -6.53 -61.08 -15.39
C VAL A 321 -7.14 -62.40 -14.92
N LEU A 322 -8.23 -62.77 -15.58
CA LEU A 322 -8.95 -64.02 -15.45
C LEU A 322 -8.20 -65.09 -16.27
N PHE A 323 -7.80 -66.21 -15.66
CA PHE A 323 -7.50 -67.44 -16.40
C PHE A 323 -7.88 -68.70 -15.60
N VAL A 324 -8.60 -69.55 -16.35
CA VAL A 324 -9.19 -70.89 -16.07
C VAL A 324 -10.47 -70.91 -15.26
#